data_AF-A0A7W6RTY3-F1
#
_entry.id   AF-A0A7W6RTY3-F1
#
_cell.length_a   1.000
_cell.length_b   1.000
_cell.length_c   1.000
_cell.angle_alpha   90.00
_cell.angle_beta   90.00
_cell.angle_gamma   90.00
#
_symmetry.space_group_name_H-M   'P 1'
#
loop_
_entity.id
_entity.type
_entity.pdbx_description
1 polymer ?
#
loop_
_entity_poly.entity_id
_entity_poly.type
_entity_poly.pdbx_seq_one_letter_code
_entity_poly.pdbx_strand_id
1 'polypeptide(L)'
;MSSVLSIFFLAAAIPAMPPAPIGDTLPGYPKSPDAIIFEFTDMGGTTSSAKAKVTPESALSWCENWRAGTGENMQACAKAVLDSEAGRVYEASANCQTGDLWVDGKHYLFNGPDESSQFFAGYASVRDAETGKNVGMSNAEGGRELGAKWLSLCPMGLPYDVFPVQSTFKPGPDESLFGEYMGHNRSVMFHHEKHHVIVYSDPKPAIAGAIRPDTVLFRGWHVPGEWYSGVAYTFKKNCDPAPYLVSGHYQGGPTLTLRGKAPIRDGCKVVGYSDKGASANLVFDLAQH
;
A
#
# COMPACT_ATOMS: atom_id res chain seq x y z
N MET A 1 49.29 19.22 -11.74
CA MET A 1 48.61 18.16 -10.95
C MET A 1 47.12 18.45 -11.01
N SER A 2 46.39 17.77 -11.88
CA SER A 2 44.97 18.00 -12.10
C SER A 2 44.20 16.93 -11.35
N SER A 3 43.63 17.29 -10.19
CA SER A 3 42.78 16.38 -9.43
C SER A 3 41.41 16.29 -10.10
N VAL A 4 41.16 15.17 -10.78
CA VAL A 4 39.82 14.82 -11.27
C VAL A 4 38.99 14.45 -10.04
N LEU A 5 38.09 15.35 -9.65
CA LEU A 5 37.11 15.10 -8.61
C LEU A 5 36.07 14.13 -9.18
N SER A 6 36.24 12.83 -8.91
CA SER A 6 35.23 11.82 -9.24
C SER A 6 33.99 12.07 -8.39
N ILE A 7 33.01 12.75 -8.98
CA ILE A 7 31.67 12.87 -8.43
C ILE A 7 31.03 11.48 -8.57
N PHE A 8 31.09 10.69 -7.50
CA PHE A 8 30.22 9.53 -7.35
C PHE A 8 28.79 10.07 -7.20
N PHE A 9 28.04 10.07 -8.30
CA PHE A 9 26.59 10.03 -8.21
C PHE A 9 26.24 8.71 -7.52
N LEU A 10 26.01 8.73 -6.21
CA LEU A 10 25.09 7.77 -5.62
C LEU A 10 23.75 8.09 -6.27
N ALA A 11 23.45 7.44 -7.39
CA ALA A 11 22.06 7.26 -7.80
C ALA A 11 21.38 6.68 -6.57
N ALA A 12 20.49 7.46 -5.93
CA ALA A 12 19.62 6.94 -4.92
C ALA A 12 18.80 5.87 -5.64
N ALA A 13 19.23 4.61 -5.53
CA ALA A 13 18.50 3.50 -6.09
C ALA A 13 17.09 3.60 -5.51
N ILE A 14 16.09 3.66 -6.39
CA ILE A 14 14.70 3.58 -5.97
C ILE A 14 14.64 2.35 -5.05
N PRO A 15 14.18 2.51 -3.80
CA PRO A 15 14.14 1.40 -2.86
C PRO A 15 13.45 0.23 -3.55
N ALA A 16 14.07 -0.95 -3.49
CA ALA A 16 13.52 -2.13 -4.13
C ALA A 16 12.05 -2.29 -3.70
N MET A 17 11.20 -2.72 -4.62
CA MET A 17 9.82 -3.07 -4.30
C MET A 17 9.77 -4.44 -3.61
N PRO A 18 8.83 -4.67 -2.68
CA PRO A 18 8.64 -5.99 -2.12
C PRO A 18 8.08 -6.94 -3.19
N PRO A 19 8.08 -8.26 -2.94
CA PRO A 19 7.40 -9.21 -3.80
C PRO A 19 5.94 -8.83 -3.98
N ALA A 20 5.43 -9.06 -5.18
CA ALA A 20 4.03 -8.83 -5.48
C ALA A 20 3.11 -9.71 -4.61
N PRO A 21 1.91 -9.23 -4.28
CA PRO A 21 0.95 -9.92 -3.42
C PRO A 21 0.21 -11.04 -4.17
N ILE A 22 0.94 -11.99 -4.77
CA ILE A 22 0.36 -13.18 -5.41
C ILE A 22 -0.38 -13.99 -4.34
N GLY A 23 -1.62 -14.36 -4.64
CA GLY A 23 -2.51 -15.05 -3.71
C GLY A 23 -3.39 -14.13 -2.85
N ASP A 24 -3.18 -12.81 -2.89
CA ASP A 24 -4.07 -11.85 -2.25
C ASP A 24 -5.24 -11.48 -3.18
N THR A 25 -6.28 -10.86 -2.63
CA THR A 25 -7.44 -10.38 -3.40
C THR A 25 -7.08 -9.13 -4.20
N LEU A 26 -7.38 -9.13 -5.50
CA LEU A 26 -7.44 -7.90 -6.27
C LEU A 26 -8.73 -7.16 -5.90
N PRO A 27 -8.69 -5.92 -5.37
CA PRO A 27 -9.88 -5.22 -4.92
C PRO A 27 -10.95 -5.19 -6.01
N GLY A 28 -12.18 -5.50 -5.62
CA GLY A 28 -13.33 -5.61 -6.49
C GLY A 28 -14.59 -5.09 -5.82
N TYR A 29 -15.72 -5.22 -6.50
CA TYR A 29 -17.02 -4.82 -5.94
C TYR A 29 -17.31 -5.60 -4.64
N PRO A 30 -17.68 -4.94 -3.52
CA PRO A 30 -17.74 -5.58 -2.19
C PRO A 30 -18.73 -6.74 -2.02
N LYS A 31 -19.67 -6.92 -2.95
CA LYS A 31 -20.62 -8.05 -2.93
C LYS A 31 -20.31 -9.12 -3.98
N SER A 32 -19.23 -8.97 -4.72
CA SER A 32 -18.74 -9.99 -5.64
C SER A 32 -17.86 -11.00 -4.89
N PRO A 33 -17.71 -12.24 -5.40
CA PRO A 33 -16.69 -13.15 -4.93
C PRO A 33 -15.29 -12.54 -5.14
N ASP A 34 -14.38 -12.82 -4.20
CA ASP A 34 -13.02 -12.30 -4.27
C ASP A 34 -12.25 -12.92 -5.43
N ALA A 35 -11.68 -12.07 -6.29
CA ALA A 35 -10.76 -12.47 -7.33
C ALA A 35 -9.33 -12.50 -6.76
N ILE A 36 -8.70 -13.67 -6.81
CA ILE A 36 -7.36 -13.90 -6.26
C ILE A 36 -6.31 -13.67 -7.34
N ILE A 37 -5.31 -12.84 -7.02
CA ILE A 37 -4.19 -12.50 -7.89
C ILE A 37 -3.36 -13.76 -8.16
N PHE A 38 -3.20 -14.12 -9.43
CA PHE A 38 -2.34 -15.22 -9.86
C PHE A 38 -1.15 -14.77 -10.71
N GLU A 39 -1.18 -13.54 -11.22
CA GLU A 39 -0.09 -12.94 -11.99
C GLU A 39 0.03 -11.46 -11.64
N PHE A 40 1.27 -10.99 -11.50
CA PHE A 40 1.58 -9.59 -11.22
C PHE A 40 2.93 -9.25 -11.87
N THR A 41 2.99 -8.13 -12.57
CA THR A 41 4.22 -7.62 -13.17
C THR A 41 4.49 -6.18 -12.75
N ASP A 42 5.77 -5.82 -12.62
CA ASP A 42 6.25 -4.46 -12.39
C ASP A 42 5.50 -3.68 -11.28
N MET A 43 5.23 -4.32 -10.14
CA MET A 43 4.54 -3.68 -9.01
C MET A 43 5.24 -2.40 -8.58
N GLY A 44 4.50 -1.29 -8.51
CA GLY A 44 5.06 0.04 -8.22
C GLY A 44 5.81 0.69 -9.40
N GLY A 45 5.91 0.03 -10.55
CA GLY A 45 6.59 0.58 -11.72
C GLY A 45 5.67 1.34 -12.67
N THR A 46 6.18 1.62 -13.87
CA THR A 46 5.45 2.34 -14.92
C THR A 46 4.55 1.43 -15.75
N THR A 47 4.68 0.11 -15.58
CA THR A 47 3.91 -0.93 -16.27
C THR A 47 3.27 -1.93 -15.30
N SER A 48 3.00 -1.48 -14.07
CA SER A 48 2.40 -2.30 -13.01
C SER A 48 1.11 -2.93 -13.49
N SER A 49 0.97 -4.25 -13.40
CA SER A 49 -0.26 -4.94 -13.77
C SER A 49 -0.52 -6.18 -12.95
N ALA A 50 -1.80 -6.47 -12.72
CA ALA A 50 -2.26 -7.63 -11.98
C ALA A 50 -3.38 -8.35 -12.73
N LYS A 51 -3.37 -9.67 -12.66
CA LYS A 51 -4.46 -10.53 -13.12
C LYS A 51 -4.97 -11.40 -11.99
N ALA A 52 -6.29 -11.47 -11.88
CA ALA A 52 -6.95 -12.21 -10.82
C ALA A 52 -8.14 -13.03 -11.34
N LYS A 53 -8.48 -14.09 -10.61
CA LYS A 53 -9.64 -14.95 -10.92
C LYS A 53 -10.29 -15.44 -9.62
N VAL A 54 -11.59 -15.70 -9.67
CA VAL A 54 -12.27 -16.37 -8.57
C VAL A 54 -11.77 -17.81 -8.47
N THR A 55 -11.43 -18.26 -7.27
CA THR A 55 -10.98 -19.63 -6.99
C THR A 55 -12.07 -20.42 -6.28
N PRO A 56 -11.98 -21.76 -6.23
CA PRO A 56 -12.93 -22.55 -5.44
C PRO A 56 -13.01 -22.12 -3.98
N GLU A 57 -11.87 -21.75 -3.39
CA GLU A 57 -11.78 -21.30 -2.01
C GLU A 57 -12.45 -19.93 -1.82
N SER A 58 -12.21 -18.97 -2.73
CA SER A 58 -12.82 -17.64 -2.62
C SER A 58 -14.33 -17.67 -2.91
N ALA A 59 -14.77 -18.51 -3.84
CA ALA A 59 -16.19 -18.74 -4.11
C ALA A 59 -16.91 -19.37 -2.89
N LEU A 60 -16.29 -20.37 -2.26
CA LEU A 60 -16.84 -20.98 -1.04
C LEU A 60 -16.91 -19.97 0.11
N SER A 61 -15.84 -19.21 0.34
CA SER A 61 -15.81 -18.18 1.38
C SER A 61 -16.89 -17.11 1.15
N TRP A 62 -17.10 -16.68 -0.09
CA TRP A 62 -18.19 -15.77 -0.43
C TRP A 62 -19.57 -16.37 -0.12
N CYS A 63 -19.82 -17.63 -0.48
CA CYS A 63 -21.07 -18.32 -0.17
C CYS A 63 -21.30 -18.45 1.34
N GLU A 64 -20.28 -18.82 2.11
CA GLU A 64 -20.35 -18.89 3.57
C GLU A 64 -20.67 -17.53 4.20
N ASN A 65 -20.13 -16.45 3.65
CA ASN A 65 -20.39 -15.11 4.16
C ASN A 65 -21.80 -14.58 3.79
N TRP A 66 -22.26 -14.81 2.56
CA TRP A 66 -23.45 -14.15 2.02
C TRP A 66 -24.70 -15.04 1.94
N ARG A 67 -24.54 -16.36 2.01
CA ARG A 67 -25.63 -17.34 1.80
C ARG A 67 -25.82 -18.28 3.00
N ALA A 68 -24.95 -18.23 4.01
CA ALA A 68 -25.15 -18.99 5.23
C ALA A 68 -26.51 -18.68 5.89
N GLY A 69 -27.16 -19.72 6.43
CA GLY A 69 -28.47 -19.61 7.08
C GLY A 69 -29.68 -19.59 6.14
N THR A 70 -29.47 -19.60 4.82
CA THR A 70 -30.57 -19.65 3.82
C THR A 70 -31.10 -21.06 3.55
N GLY A 71 -30.45 -22.11 4.07
CA GLY A 71 -30.76 -23.52 3.78
C GLY A 71 -30.12 -24.04 2.49
N GLU A 72 -29.42 -23.19 1.74
CA GLU A 72 -28.66 -23.57 0.56
C GLU A 72 -27.43 -24.45 0.91
N ASN A 73 -27.05 -25.37 0.02
CA ASN A 73 -25.82 -26.13 0.15
C ASN A 73 -24.62 -25.28 -0.31
N MET A 74 -23.65 -25.05 0.58
CA MET A 74 -22.53 -24.13 0.30
C MET A 74 -21.65 -24.59 -0.86
N GLN A 75 -21.43 -25.90 -1.03
CA GLN A 75 -20.65 -26.43 -2.15
C GLN A 75 -21.39 -26.27 -3.48
N ALA A 76 -22.71 -26.44 -3.48
CA ALA A 76 -23.54 -26.17 -4.66
C ALA A 76 -23.55 -24.68 -5.02
N CYS A 77 -23.64 -23.79 -4.02
CA CYS A 77 -23.49 -22.35 -4.20
C CYS A 77 -22.12 -22.01 -4.81
N ALA A 78 -21.02 -22.52 -4.23
CA ALA A 78 -19.68 -22.25 -4.71
C ALA A 78 -19.48 -22.73 -6.15
N LYS A 79 -20.03 -23.90 -6.50
CA LYS A 79 -20.04 -24.39 -7.89
C LYS A 79 -20.80 -23.44 -8.82
N ALA A 80 -21.98 -22.97 -8.44
CA ALA A 80 -22.75 -22.03 -9.25
C ALA A 80 -22.00 -20.70 -9.47
N VAL A 81 -21.33 -20.20 -8.44
CA VAL A 81 -20.46 -19.02 -8.53
C VAL A 81 -19.32 -19.26 -9.53
N LEU A 82 -18.60 -20.37 -9.40
CA LEU A 82 -17.51 -20.72 -10.32
C LEU A 82 -17.99 -20.89 -11.76
N ASP A 83 -19.14 -21.52 -11.97
CA ASP A 83 -19.72 -21.68 -13.30
C ASP A 83 -20.09 -20.31 -13.92
N SER A 84 -20.55 -19.35 -13.11
CA SER A 84 -20.86 -17.97 -13.56
C SER A 84 -19.62 -17.12 -13.84
N GLU A 85 -18.50 -17.43 -13.18
CA GLU A 85 -17.21 -16.74 -13.32
C GLU A 85 -16.27 -17.48 -14.30
N ALA A 86 -16.76 -18.53 -14.96
CA ALA A 86 -15.96 -19.39 -15.81
C ALA A 86 -15.31 -18.61 -16.97
N GLY A 87 -13.98 -18.65 -17.03
CA GLY A 87 -13.19 -17.97 -18.05
C GLY A 87 -13.00 -16.47 -17.82
N ARG A 88 -13.58 -15.89 -16.77
CA ARG A 88 -13.38 -14.48 -16.42
C ARG A 88 -12.01 -14.27 -15.80
N VAL A 89 -11.28 -13.28 -16.32
CA VAL A 89 -10.03 -12.78 -15.74
C VAL A 89 -10.23 -11.30 -15.46
N TYR A 90 -10.00 -10.91 -14.22
CA TYR A 90 -10.00 -9.52 -13.80
C TYR A 90 -8.62 -8.94 -14.05
N GLU A 91 -8.54 -7.83 -14.79
CA GLU A 91 -7.28 -7.19 -15.13
C GLU A 91 -7.27 -5.72 -14.70
N ALA A 92 -6.16 -5.30 -14.11
CA ALA A 92 -5.89 -3.91 -13.82
C ALA A 92 -4.42 -3.60 -14.08
N SER A 93 -4.13 -2.41 -14.58
CA SER A 93 -2.76 -1.91 -14.75
C SER A 93 -2.65 -0.45 -14.39
N ALA A 94 -1.45 0.00 -14.05
CA ALA A 94 -1.19 1.37 -13.68
C ALA A 94 0.21 1.82 -14.09
N ASN A 95 0.34 3.12 -14.30
CA ASN A 95 1.62 3.80 -14.32
C ASN A 95 1.77 4.59 -13.03
N CYS A 96 2.57 4.05 -12.10
CA CYS A 96 2.75 4.65 -10.77
C CYS A 96 3.53 5.97 -10.81
N GLN A 97 4.17 6.30 -11.93
CA GLN A 97 4.83 7.58 -12.10
C GLN A 97 3.82 8.69 -12.41
N THR A 98 2.95 8.46 -13.39
CA THR A 98 2.05 9.48 -13.95
C THR A 98 0.67 9.54 -13.27
N GLY A 99 0.26 8.47 -12.60
CA GLY A 99 -1.08 8.39 -11.99
C GLY A 99 -2.13 7.73 -12.88
N ASP A 100 -1.74 7.12 -14.00
CA ASP A 100 -2.69 6.43 -14.87
C ASP A 100 -3.10 5.07 -14.30
N LEU A 101 -4.39 4.76 -14.41
CA LEU A 101 -4.99 3.50 -13.99
C LEU A 101 -5.91 2.97 -15.10
N TRP A 102 -5.75 1.71 -15.49
CA TRP A 102 -6.64 1.00 -16.39
C TRP A 102 -7.28 -0.17 -15.68
N VAL A 103 -8.61 -0.27 -15.78
CA VAL A 103 -9.40 -1.36 -15.19
C VAL A 103 -10.46 -1.77 -16.20
N ASP A 104 -10.48 -3.05 -16.57
CA ASP A 104 -11.45 -3.62 -17.51
C ASP A 104 -11.63 -2.80 -18.80
N GLY A 105 -10.51 -2.33 -19.37
CA GLY A 105 -10.46 -1.56 -20.61
C GLY A 105 -10.81 -0.06 -20.48
N LYS A 106 -11.13 0.42 -19.28
CA LYS A 106 -11.41 1.84 -19.02
C LYS A 106 -10.23 2.54 -18.35
N HIS A 107 -9.97 3.77 -18.74
CA HIS A 107 -8.85 4.60 -18.28
C HIS A 107 -9.29 5.66 -17.26
N TYR A 108 -8.52 5.75 -16.18
CA TYR A 108 -8.72 6.65 -15.06
C TYR A 108 -7.40 7.33 -14.70
N LEU A 109 -7.51 8.46 -14.02
CA LEU A 109 -6.37 9.19 -13.47
C LEU A 109 -6.52 9.30 -11.96
N PHE A 110 -5.45 9.00 -11.24
CA PHE A 110 -5.35 9.27 -9.81
C PHE A 110 -5.63 10.74 -9.51
N ASN A 111 -6.43 11.00 -8.48
CA ASN A 111 -6.94 12.33 -8.18
C ASN A 111 -6.73 12.76 -6.72
N GLY A 112 -5.86 12.05 -5.98
CA GLY A 112 -5.57 12.38 -4.59
C GLY A 112 -6.68 11.95 -3.62
N PRO A 113 -6.71 12.51 -2.41
CA PRO A 113 -7.75 12.21 -1.45
C PRO A 113 -9.12 12.67 -1.96
N ASP A 114 -10.14 11.87 -1.74
CA ASP A 114 -11.51 12.32 -1.95
C ASP A 114 -11.84 13.41 -0.93
N GLU A 115 -12.27 14.56 -1.44
CA GLU A 115 -12.71 15.70 -0.62
C GLU A 115 -14.23 15.92 -0.77
N SER A 116 -14.88 15.13 -1.62
CA SER A 116 -16.27 15.35 -2.04
C SER A 116 -17.28 14.55 -1.22
N SER A 117 -16.88 13.39 -0.72
CA SER A 117 -17.71 12.49 0.08
C SER A 117 -17.64 12.84 1.56
N GLN A 118 -18.81 13.00 2.17
CA GLN A 118 -18.92 13.10 3.62
C GLN A 118 -18.45 11.81 4.34
N PHE A 119 -18.62 10.65 3.71
CA PHE A 119 -18.39 9.35 4.34
C PHE A 119 -17.05 8.71 3.99
N PHE A 120 -16.41 9.19 2.92
CA PHE A 120 -15.21 8.59 2.35
C PHE A 120 -14.10 9.62 2.12
N ALA A 121 -14.15 10.72 2.88
CA ALA A 121 -13.12 11.75 2.84
C ALA A 121 -11.75 11.11 3.10
N GLY A 122 -10.75 11.46 2.29
CA GLY A 122 -9.39 10.95 2.39
C GLY A 122 -9.11 9.64 1.64
N TYR A 123 -10.12 8.91 1.16
CA TYR A 123 -9.89 7.73 0.32
C TYR A 123 -9.20 8.11 -1.00
N ALA A 124 -8.32 7.25 -1.50
CA ALA A 124 -7.71 7.44 -2.81
C ALA A 124 -8.81 7.54 -3.87
N SER A 125 -8.87 8.67 -4.55
CA SER A 125 -9.87 8.97 -5.58
C SER A 125 -9.28 8.90 -6.97
N VAL A 126 -10.16 8.70 -7.95
CA VAL A 126 -9.80 8.74 -9.36
C VAL A 126 -10.83 9.57 -10.13
N ARG A 127 -10.40 10.09 -11.26
CA ARG A 127 -11.28 10.68 -12.26
C ARG A 127 -11.26 9.85 -13.53
N ASP A 128 -12.36 9.83 -14.23
CA ASP A 128 -12.48 9.29 -15.57
C ASP A 128 -11.58 10.11 -16.51
N ALA A 129 -10.66 9.45 -17.21
CA ALA A 129 -9.63 10.14 -18.00
C ALA A 129 -10.21 10.85 -19.24
N GLU A 130 -11.34 10.35 -19.78
CA GLU A 130 -11.99 10.90 -20.96
C GLU A 130 -12.83 12.13 -20.62
N THR A 131 -13.63 12.05 -19.55
CA THR A 131 -14.57 13.11 -19.15
C THR A 131 -13.98 14.11 -18.15
N GLY A 132 -12.88 13.74 -17.48
CA GLY A 132 -12.27 14.52 -16.40
C GLY A 132 -13.10 14.55 -15.11
N LYS A 133 -14.22 13.82 -15.05
CA LYS A 133 -15.12 13.81 -13.88
C LYS A 133 -14.63 12.85 -12.82
N ASN A 134 -14.71 13.26 -11.55
CA ASN A 134 -14.46 12.38 -10.42
C ASN A 134 -15.42 11.20 -10.45
N VAL A 135 -14.91 10.01 -10.16
CA VAL A 135 -15.73 8.81 -9.96
C VAL A 135 -16.18 8.80 -8.50
N GLY A 136 -17.49 8.83 -8.28
CA GLY A 136 -18.04 8.87 -6.92
C GLY A 136 -17.71 7.63 -6.09
N MET A 137 -17.69 7.79 -4.77
CA MET A 137 -17.24 6.77 -3.82
C MET A 137 -18.32 5.74 -3.45
N SER A 138 -19.55 5.90 -3.94
CA SER A 138 -20.62 4.95 -3.67
C SER A 138 -20.33 3.56 -4.28
N ASN A 139 -20.99 2.53 -3.76
CA ASN A 139 -20.91 1.19 -4.34
C ASN A 139 -21.34 1.15 -5.81
N ALA A 140 -22.29 2.00 -6.21
CA ALA A 140 -22.79 2.03 -7.57
C ALA A 140 -21.81 2.68 -8.56
N GLU A 141 -21.01 3.64 -8.08
CA GLU A 141 -20.06 4.39 -8.90
C GLU A 141 -18.66 3.74 -8.91
N GLY A 142 -18.30 3.02 -7.85
CA GLY A 142 -17.09 2.17 -7.83
C GLY A 142 -15.78 2.90 -7.51
N GLY A 143 -15.81 4.19 -7.15
CA GLY A 143 -14.59 4.97 -6.88
C GLY A 143 -13.68 4.35 -5.81
N ARG A 144 -14.26 3.76 -4.75
CA ARG A 144 -13.51 3.07 -3.69
C ARG A 144 -12.75 1.84 -4.19
N GLU A 145 -13.35 1.09 -5.11
CA GLU A 145 -12.71 -0.07 -5.73
C GLU A 145 -11.51 0.38 -6.57
N LEU A 146 -11.70 1.42 -7.40
CA LEU A 146 -10.63 1.96 -8.24
C LEU A 146 -9.46 2.50 -7.41
N GLY A 147 -9.76 3.23 -6.33
CA GLY A 147 -8.74 3.68 -5.38
C GLY A 147 -8.00 2.53 -4.71
N ALA A 148 -8.70 1.48 -4.30
CA ALA A 148 -8.08 0.29 -3.72
C ALA A 148 -7.21 -0.46 -4.74
N LYS A 149 -7.66 -0.64 -5.98
CA LYS A 149 -6.87 -1.23 -7.07
C LYS A 149 -5.60 -0.42 -7.36
N TRP A 150 -5.70 0.91 -7.38
CA TRP A 150 -4.55 1.78 -7.49
C TRP A 150 -3.51 1.48 -6.40
N LEU A 151 -3.94 1.35 -5.14
CA LEU A 151 -3.03 1.08 -4.03
C LEU A 151 -2.46 -0.35 -4.03
N SER A 152 -3.13 -1.32 -4.66
CA SER A 152 -2.54 -2.64 -4.95
C SER A 152 -1.43 -2.56 -6.00
N LEU A 153 -1.64 -1.78 -7.06
CA LEU A 153 -0.69 -1.61 -8.18
C LEU A 153 0.48 -0.67 -7.84
N CYS A 154 0.20 0.37 -7.07
CA CYS A 154 1.07 1.49 -6.72
C CYS A 154 1.08 1.72 -5.20
N PRO A 155 1.67 0.81 -4.43
CA PRO A 155 1.57 0.80 -2.96
C PRO A 155 2.33 1.95 -2.27
N MET A 156 3.08 2.74 -3.03
CA MET A 156 3.70 3.99 -2.55
C MET A 156 2.68 5.14 -2.43
N GLY A 157 1.43 4.92 -2.81
CA GLY A 157 0.31 5.84 -2.62
C GLY A 157 0.22 6.92 -3.69
N LEU A 158 1.08 7.94 -3.60
CA LEU A 158 1.07 9.06 -4.54
C LEU A 158 1.80 8.73 -5.85
N PRO A 159 1.36 9.26 -7.01
CA PRO A 159 2.13 9.23 -8.24
C PRO A 159 3.51 9.87 -8.07
N TYR A 160 4.54 9.32 -8.71
CA TYR A 160 5.92 9.75 -8.45
C TYR A 160 6.25 11.12 -9.02
N ASP A 161 5.53 11.55 -10.06
CA ASP A 161 5.62 12.92 -10.57
C ASP A 161 4.98 13.94 -9.60
N VAL A 162 4.08 13.49 -8.72
CA VAL A 162 3.50 14.32 -7.65
C VAL A 162 4.41 14.33 -6.42
N PHE A 163 4.88 13.16 -5.99
CA PHE A 163 5.76 13.04 -4.83
C PHE A 163 6.82 11.94 -5.04
N PRO A 164 8.06 12.32 -5.41
CA PRO A 164 9.12 11.36 -5.72
C PRO A 164 9.41 10.37 -4.60
N VAL A 165 9.69 9.12 -4.95
CA VAL A 165 10.08 8.08 -3.99
C VAL A 165 11.52 8.29 -3.55
N GLN A 166 11.71 8.57 -2.26
CA GLN A 166 13.01 8.79 -1.65
C GLN A 166 13.14 8.00 -0.34
N SER A 167 14.36 7.61 0.00
CA SER A 167 14.69 6.92 1.26
C SER A 167 14.69 7.86 2.47
N THR A 168 14.66 9.16 2.24
CA THR A 168 14.58 10.20 3.25
C THR A 168 13.48 11.19 2.92
N PHE A 169 12.85 11.74 3.94
CA PHE A 169 11.94 12.86 3.82
C PHE A 169 12.10 13.78 5.01
N LYS A 170 12.50 15.02 4.73
CA LYS A 170 12.64 16.07 5.74
C LYS A 170 11.52 17.08 5.56
N PRO A 171 10.57 17.19 6.50
CA PRO A 171 9.53 18.20 6.41
C PRO A 171 10.15 19.61 6.44
N GLY A 172 9.69 20.48 5.55
CA GLY A 172 9.94 21.91 5.67
C GLY A 172 9.20 22.52 6.87
N PRO A 173 9.49 23.77 7.25
CA PRO A 173 8.83 24.42 8.39
C PRO A 173 7.30 24.37 8.31
N ASP A 174 6.72 24.73 7.16
CA ASP A 174 5.26 24.74 6.97
C ASP A 174 4.68 23.33 6.81
N GLU A 175 5.49 22.38 6.35
CA GLU A 175 5.06 20.98 6.15
C GLU A 175 4.92 20.23 7.49
N SER A 176 5.59 20.71 8.55
CA SER A 176 5.45 20.16 9.91
C SER A 176 4.03 20.29 10.49
N LEU A 177 3.22 21.23 9.97
CA LEU A 177 1.83 21.43 10.38
C LEU A 177 0.89 20.32 9.85
N PHE A 178 1.34 19.52 8.88
CA PHE A 178 0.58 18.42 8.30
C PHE A 178 0.98 17.06 8.87
N GLY A 179 1.49 17.03 10.10
CA GLY A 179 1.91 15.78 10.69
C GLY A 179 1.99 15.77 12.20
N GLU A 180 2.19 14.58 12.72
CA GLU A 180 2.16 14.26 14.14
C GLU A 180 3.38 13.43 14.55
N TYR A 181 3.85 13.65 15.78
CA TYR A 181 4.90 12.83 16.37
C TYR A 181 4.32 11.58 17.03
N MET A 182 4.99 10.45 16.83
CA MET A 182 4.59 9.16 17.39
C MET A 182 5.80 8.39 17.93
N GLY A 183 5.61 7.56 18.95
CA GLY A 183 6.63 6.64 19.43
C GLY A 183 6.69 5.37 18.58
N HIS A 184 7.89 4.87 18.29
CA HIS A 184 8.08 3.53 17.71
C HIS A 184 9.40 2.91 18.16
N ASN A 185 9.34 1.75 18.83
CA ASN A 185 10.53 0.97 19.20
C ASN A 185 11.60 1.79 19.95
N ARG A 186 11.17 2.71 20.83
CA ARG A 186 12.00 3.70 21.57
C ARG A 186 12.64 4.80 20.71
N SER A 187 12.14 5.03 19.50
CA SER A 187 12.51 6.16 18.64
C SER A 187 11.31 7.08 18.48
N VAL A 188 11.55 8.35 18.14
CA VAL A 188 10.49 9.28 17.75
C VAL A 188 10.32 9.24 16.24
N MET A 189 9.08 9.10 15.80
CA MET A 189 8.66 9.12 14.41
C MET A 189 7.87 10.39 14.13
N PHE A 190 7.87 10.83 12.88
CA PHE A 190 6.98 11.87 12.38
C PHE A 190 6.13 11.29 11.26
N HIS A 191 4.80 11.30 11.42
CA HIS A 191 3.84 10.93 10.39
C HIS A 191 3.39 12.18 9.65
N HIS A 192 3.70 12.27 8.36
CA HIS A 192 3.27 13.37 7.52
C HIS A 192 2.05 12.95 6.71
N GLU A 193 0.89 13.46 7.07
CA GLU A 193 -0.41 13.00 6.56
C GLU A 193 -0.58 13.29 5.08
N LYS A 194 -0.25 14.51 4.64
CA LYS A 194 -0.40 14.97 3.25
C LYS A 194 0.49 14.22 2.25
N HIS A 195 1.63 13.70 2.70
CA HIS A 195 2.56 12.94 1.86
C HIS A 195 2.53 11.44 2.16
N HIS A 196 1.70 11.02 3.11
CA HIS A 196 1.51 9.63 3.52
C HIS A 196 2.83 8.89 3.81
N VAL A 197 3.73 9.55 4.54
CA VAL A 197 5.03 9.00 4.94
C VAL A 197 5.20 9.03 6.46
N ILE A 198 5.88 8.02 6.99
CA ILE A 198 6.34 8.00 8.38
C ILE A 198 7.87 7.93 8.37
N VAL A 199 8.50 8.90 9.02
CA VAL A 199 9.98 9.04 9.05
C VAL A 199 10.52 9.00 10.46
N TYR A 200 11.77 8.56 10.61
CA TYR A 200 12.48 8.68 11.88
C TYR A 200 12.84 10.14 12.16
N SER A 201 12.21 10.76 13.15
CA SER A 201 12.61 12.10 13.61
C SER A 201 13.81 12.02 14.54
N ASP A 202 13.74 11.15 15.55
CA ASP A 202 14.83 10.90 16.50
C ASP A 202 15.05 9.38 16.66
N PRO A 203 15.93 8.78 15.83
CA PRO A 203 16.27 7.37 15.94
C PRO A 203 17.02 7.10 17.25
N LYS A 204 16.63 6.06 17.99
CA LYS A 204 17.35 5.69 19.23
C LYS A 204 18.85 5.45 18.99
N PRO A 205 19.73 5.74 19.96
CA PRO A 205 21.18 5.62 19.79
C PRO A 205 21.65 4.25 19.27
N ALA A 206 20.99 3.16 19.70
CA ALA A 206 21.35 1.80 19.31
C ALA A 206 21.19 1.49 17.82
N ILE A 207 20.41 2.28 17.05
CA ILE A 207 20.21 2.08 15.61
C ILE A 207 20.79 3.21 14.75
N ALA A 208 21.39 4.23 15.37
CA ALA A 208 21.94 5.40 14.68
C ALA A 208 23.03 5.07 13.62
N GLY A 209 23.67 3.91 13.76
CA GLY A 209 24.63 3.40 12.77
C GLY A 209 24.01 2.81 11.50
N ALA A 210 22.69 2.61 11.47
CA ALA A 210 21.95 2.09 10.33
C ALA A 210 20.88 3.08 9.83
N ILE A 211 20.31 3.88 10.73
CA ILE A 211 19.21 4.81 10.47
C ILE A 211 19.63 6.19 10.95
N ARG A 212 19.46 7.20 10.09
CA ARG A 212 19.66 8.62 10.44
C ARG A 212 18.29 9.30 10.59
N PRO A 213 18.21 10.48 11.21
CA PRO A 213 17.02 11.32 11.11
C PRO A 213 16.57 11.47 9.64
N ASP A 214 15.27 11.68 9.46
CA ASP A 214 14.55 11.81 8.19
C ASP A 214 14.46 10.52 7.35
N THR A 215 15.00 9.39 7.82
CA THR A 215 14.88 8.10 7.10
C THR A 215 13.42 7.65 7.06
N VAL A 216 12.91 7.31 5.88
CA VAL A 216 11.52 6.83 5.67
C VAL A 216 11.37 5.40 6.18
N LEU A 217 10.53 5.19 7.18
CA LEU A 217 10.12 3.87 7.66
C LEU A 217 8.95 3.30 6.85
N PHE A 218 8.00 4.15 6.48
CA PHE A 218 6.79 3.77 5.75
C PHE A 218 6.43 4.85 4.73
N ARG A 219 5.92 4.40 3.58
CA ARG A 219 5.27 5.23 2.56
C ARG A 219 4.06 4.49 2.01
N GLY A 220 2.95 5.19 1.81
CA GLY A 220 1.77 4.57 1.24
C GLY A 220 0.59 5.52 1.13
N TRP A 221 -0.56 5.05 1.58
CA TRP A 221 -1.79 5.82 1.72
C TRP A 221 -2.33 5.69 3.13
N HIS A 222 -2.93 6.79 3.60
CA HIS A 222 -3.54 6.90 4.90
C HIS A 222 -4.89 7.60 4.71
N VAL A 223 -5.95 7.02 5.27
CA VAL A 223 -7.23 7.70 5.43
C VAL A 223 -7.33 8.18 6.88
N PRO A 224 -7.59 9.49 7.10
CA PRO A 224 -7.71 10.07 8.43
C PRO A 224 -8.60 9.25 9.37
N GLY A 225 -8.04 8.83 10.49
CA GLY A 225 -8.74 8.09 11.54
C GLY A 225 -9.17 6.67 11.16
N GLU A 226 -8.74 6.14 10.01
CA GLU A 226 -9.23 4.86 9.50
C GLU A 226 -8.05 3.95 9.09
N TRP A 227 -7.81 3.77 7.79
CA TRP A 227 -6.97 2.70 7.29
C TRP A 227 -5.64 3.22 6.73
N TYR A 228 -4.63 2.36 6.79
CA TYR A 228 -3.29 2.58 6.25
C TYR A 228 -2.91 1.41 5.35
N SER A 229 -2.23 1.68 4.25
CA SER A 229 -1.52 0.65 3.47
C SER A 229 -0.37 1.22 2.69
N GLY A 230 0.68 0.42 2.55
CA GLY A 230 1.77 0.72 1.66
C GLY A 230 2.99 -0.12 1.94
N VAL A 231 4.16 0.48 1.76
CA VAL A 231 5.45 -0.17 1.90
C VAL A 231 6.13 0.31 3.18
N ALA A 232 6.48 -0.64 4.05
CA ALA A 232 7.38 -0.42 5.17
C ALA A 232 8.77 -0.98 4.88
N TYR A 233 9.77 -0.52 5.65
CA TYR A 233 11.16 -0.95 5.49
C TYR A 233 11.73 -1.54 6.77
N THR A 234 12.53 -2.59 6.63
CA THR A 234 13.40 -3.08 7.71
C THR A 234 14.84 -2.70 7.45
N PHE A 235 15.51 -2.21 8.50
CA PHE A 235 16.88 -1.71 8.41
C PHE A 235 17.86 -2.64 9.09
N LYS A 236 19.04 -2.77 8.49
CA LYS A 236 20.18 -3.48 9.08
C LYS A 236 21.43 -2.70 8.70
N LYS A 237 22.35 -2.56 9.65
CA LYS A 237 23.62 -1.85 9.44
C LYS A 237 24.35 -2.43 8.22
N ASN A 238 24.82 -1.55 7.33
CA ASN A 238 25.53 -1.88 6.09
C ASN A 238 24.73 -2.69 5.06
N CYS A 239 23.40 -2.69 5.16
CA CYS A 239 22.51 -3.30 4.16
C CYS A 239 21.54 -2.27 3.62
N ASP A 240 21.11 -2.46 2.36
CA ASP A 240 20.01 -1.69 1.80
C ASP A 240 18.71 -1.97 2.58
N PRO A 241 17.80 -0.97 2.72
CA PRO A 241 16.49 -1.17 3.31
C PRO A 241 15.74 -2.30 2.60
N ALA A 242 15.11 -3.20 3.36
CA ALA A 242 14.31 -4.29 2.77
C ALA A 242 12.83 -3.94 2.89
N PRO A 243 12.12 -3.80 1.77
CA PRO A 243 10.71 -3.43 1.71
C PRO A 243 9.80 -4.59 2.12
N TYR A 244 8.58 -4.28 2.55
CA TYR A 244 7.48 -5.23 2.68
C TYR A 244 6.15 -4.48 2.71
N LEU A 245 5.10 -5.11 2.18
CA LEU A 245 3.75 -4.57 2.25
C LEU A 245 3.24 -4.63 3.68
N VAL A 246 2.62 -3.54 4.12
CA VAL A 246 1.90 -3.48 5.39
C VAL A 246 0.57 -2.78 5.24
N SER A 247 -0.40 -3.19 6.04
CA SER A 247 -1.67 -2.51 6.19
C SER A 247 -2.12 -2.52 7.65
N GLY A 248 -2.99 -1.59 8.00
CA GLY A 248 -3.49 -1.47 9.36
C GLY A 248 -4.72 -0.57 9.45
N HIS A 249 -5.39 -0.62 10.60
CA HIS A 249 -6.52 0.24 10.89
C HIS A 249 -6.29 0.92 12.23
N TYR A 250 -6.61 2.21 12.32
CA TYR A 250 -6.64 2.93 13.56
C TYR A 250 -7.90 2.55 14.33
N GLN A 251 -7.73 1.93 15.50
CA GLN A 251 -8.85 1.39 16.27
C GLN A 251 -9.39 2.38 17.32
N GLY A 252 -9.07 3.68 17.19
CA GLY A 252 -9.50 4.72 18.15
C GLY A 252 -8.79 4.67 19.51
N GLY A 253 -7.71 3.88 19.63
CA GLY A 253 -6.93 3.72 20.86
C GLY A 253 -5.59 4.48 20.83
N PRO A 254 -4.72 4.32 21.83
CA PRO A 254 -3.45 5.05 21.91
C PRO A 254 -2.38 4.54 20.94
N THR A 255 -2.70 3.56 20.09
CA THR A 255 -1.73 2.92 19.20
C THR A 255 -2.29 2.73 17.79
N LEU A 256 -1.42 2.91 16.81
CA LEU A 256 -1.61 2.46 15.43
C LEU A 256 -0.77 1.20 15.21
N THR A 257 -1.36 0.13 14.68
CA THR A 257 -0.63 -1.10 14.33
C THR A 257 -0.74 -1.39 12.84
N LEU A 258 0.40 -1.41 12.16
CA LEU A 258 0.51 -1.88 10.77
C LEU A 258 1.09 -3.31 10.77
N ARG A 259 0.52 -4.20 9.96
CA ARG A 259 0.92 -5.60 9.89
C ARG A 259 1.28 -6.00 8.46
N GLY A 260 2.25 -6.90 8.34
CA GLY A 260 2.67 -7.44 7.05
C GLY A 260 3.69 -8.55 7.20
N LYS A 261 3.95 -9.27 6.12
CA LYS A 261 4.99 -10.31 6.12
C LYS A 261 6.36 -9.62 6.03
N ALA A 262 7.10 -9.54 7.13
CA ALA A 262 8.39 -8.86 7.18
C ALA A 262 9.52 -9.70 6.52
N PRO A 263 10.55 -9.06 5.96
CA PRO A 263 11.66 -9.76 5.31
C PRO A 263 12.49 -10.57 6.31
N ILE A 264 12.77 -11.83 5.96
CA ILE A 264 13.75 -12.69 6.61
C ILE A 264 15.08 -12.53 5.87
N ARG A 265 16.15 -12.22 6.61
CA ARG A 265 17.47 -11.96 6.03
C ARG A 265 18.51 -13.00 6.44
N ASP A 266 19.34 -13.39 5.48
CA ASP A 266 20.66 -13.99 5.68
C ASP A 266 21.73 -12.96 5.27
N GLY A 267 22.49 -12.45 6.24
CA GLY A 267 23.32 -11.26 6.02
C GLY A 267 22.48 -10.05 5.59
N CYS A 268 22.73 -9.50 4.40
CA CYS A 268 21.91 -8.46 3.76
C CYS A 268 20.88 -9.01 2.76
N LYS A 269 21.00 -10.28 2.37
CA LYS A 269 20.13 -10.91 1.37
C LYS A 269 18.79 -11.25 2.01
N VAL A 270 17.70 -10.83 1.37
CA VAL A 270 16.35 -11.30 1.74
C VAL A 270 16.16 -12.71 1.18
N VAL A 271 15.82 -13.65 2.06
CA VAL A 271 15.65 -15.09 1.73
C VAL A 271 14.22 -15.59 1.92
N GLY A 272 13.33 -14.75 2.44
CA GLY A 272 11.93 -15.08 2.64
C GLY A 272 11.17 -13.94 3.32
N TYR A 273 9.88 -14.18 3.58
CA TYR A 273 8.99 -13.23 4.24
C TYR A 273 8.12 -13.98 5.25
N SER A 274 7.85 -13.39 6.41
CA SER A 274 6.99 -13.99 7.43
C SER A 274 6.16 -12.96 8.18
N ASP A 275 4.91 -13.32 8.45
CA ASP A 275 3.98 -12.63 9.34
C ASP A 275 4.29 -12.81 10.84
N LYS A 276 5.36 -13.54 11.16
CA LYS A 276 5.78 -13.82 12.54
C LYS A 276 6.89 -12.85 12.96
N GLY A 277 6.88 -12.51 14.25
CA GLY A 277 7.91 -11.72 14.89
C GLY A 277 7.60 -10.22 14.99
N ALA A 278 8.52 -9.48 15.60
CA ALA A 278 8.31 -8.08 15.95
C ALA A 278 8.22 -7.19 14.70
N SER A 279 9.05 -7.43 13.67
CA SER A 279 9.03 -6.63 12.45
C SER A 279 7.76 -6.82 11.62
N ALA A 280 7.00 -7.90 11.81
CA ALA A 280 5.72 -8.10 11.15
C ALA A 280 4.60 -7.21 11.71
N ASN A 281 4.86 -6.50 12.82
CA ASN A 281 3.89 -5.68 13.55
C ASN A 281 4.54 -4.33 13.90
N LEU A 282 4.34 -3.31 13.08
CA LEU A 282 4.77 -1.94 13.40
C LEU A 282 3.74 -1.31 14.32
N VAL A 283 4.08 -1.22 15.60
CA VAL A 283 3.26 -0.55 16.60
C VAL A 283 3.79 0.87 16.80
N PHE A 284 2.92 1.85 16.65
CA PHE A 284 3.18 3.26 16.89
C PHE A 284 2.36 3.74 18.09
N ASP A 285 3.01 4.37 19.06
CA ASP A 285 2.39 4.98 20.22
C ASP A 285 1.99 6.42 19.88
N LEU A 286 0.70 6.71 19.83
CA LEU A 286 0.15 8.03 19.44
C LEU A 286 0.09 9.01 20.61
N ALA A 287 0.16 8.52 21.85
CA ALA A 287 0.03 9.32 23.07
C ALA A 287 1.37 9.87 23.62
N GLN A 288 2.50 9.59 22.96
CA GLN A 288 3.80 10.09 23.39
C GLN A 288 4.13 11.39 22.65
N HIS A 289 3.84 12.51 23.31
CA HIS A 289 4.41 13.83 23.03
C HIS A 289 5.41 14.19 24.14
#